data_AF-A0AB73P802-F1
#
_entry.id   AF-A0AB73P802-F1
#
_cell.length_a   1.000
_cell.length_b   1.000
_cell.length_c   1.000
_cell.angle_alpha   90.00
_cell.angle_beta   90.00
_cell.angle_gamma   90.00
#
_symmetry.space_group_name_H-M   'P 1'
#
loop_
_entity.id
_entity.type
_entity.pdbx_description
1 polymer ?
#
loop_
_entity_poly.entity_id
_entity_poly.type
_entity_poly.pdbx_seq_one_letter_code
_entity_poly.pdbx_strand_id
1 'polypeptide(L)' 'MSKLYKPGEDNKPAGKYKEVGPRGGNVPGGHNATIDKGDRLPPTSKPNNKWVKK' A
#
# COMPACT_ATOMS: atom_id res chain seq x y z
N MET A 1 7.19 -6.12 12.64
CA MET A 1 6.58 -6.55 11.36
C MET A 1 5.78 -5.40 10.78
N SER A 2 6.25 -4.75 9.72
CA SER A 2 5.46 -3.69 9.07
C SER A 2 4.17 -4.29 8.53
N LYS A 3 3.03 -3.71 8.91
CA LYS A 3 1.72 -4.21 8.48
C LYS A 3 1.59 -4.02 6.97
N LEU A 4 1.39 -5.12 6.26
CA LEU A 4 1.18 -5.13 4.81
C LEU A 4 -0.32 -5.06 4.54
N TYR A 5 -0.73 -4.03 3.81
CA TYR A 5 -2.12 -3.75 3.47
C TYR A 5 -2.41 -4.18 2.04
N LYS A 6 -3.64 -4.66 1.78
CA LYS A 6 -4.04 -5.03 0.41
C LYS A 6 -4.48 -3.79 -0.36
N PRO A 7 -4.30 -3.74 -1.68
CA PRO A 7 -4.97 -2.74 -2.50
C PRO A 7 -6.49 -2.83 -2.30
N GLY A 8 -7.17 -1.69 -2.34
CA GLY A 8 -8.62 -1.60 -2.17
C GLY A 8 -9.14 -1.72 -0.74
N GLU A 9 -8.27 -1.98 0.25
CA GLU A 9 -8.68 -1.92 1.66
C GLU A 9 -9.07 -0.50 2.07
N ASP A 10 -10.20 -0.40 2.77
CA ASP A 10 -10.75 0.81 3.37
C ASP A 10 -10.36 0.95 4.85
N ASN A 11 -10.73 2.08 5.45
CA ASN A 11 -10.56 2.35 6.89
C ASN A 11 -9.10 2.23 7.38
N LYS A 12 -8.14 2.55 6.51
CA LYS A 12 -6.73 2.58 6.85
C LYS A 12 -6.32 3.96 7.39
N PRO A 13 -5.28 4.02 8.25
CA PRO A 13 -4.86 5.28 8.82
C PRO A 13 -4.33 6.21 7.73
N ALA A 14 -4.79 7.46 7.73
CA ALA A 14 -4.31 8.48 6.80
C ALA A 14 -2.78 8.57 6.78
N GLY A 15 -2.23 8.88 5.61
CA GLY A 15 -0.81 9.11 5.42
C GLY A 15 -0.27 8.51 4.13
N LYS A 16 1.06 8.41 4.08
CA LYS A 16 1.80 7.93 2.91
C LYS A 16 2.04 6.43 2.99
N TYR A 17 1.82 5.77 1.87
CA TYR A 17 1.99 4.35 1.68
C TYR A 17 2.94 4.11 0.51
N LYS A 18 3.81 3.13 0.67
CA LYS A 18 4.72 2.66 -0.37
C LYS A 18 4.30 1.28 -0.84
N GLU A 19 4.29 1.08 -2.15
CA GLU A 19 4.04 -0.22 -2.74
C GLU A 19 5.24 -1.15 -2.48
N VAL A 20 4.92 -2.35 -2.04
CA VAL A 20 5.86 -3.43 -1.75
C VAL A 20 5.33 -4.74 -2.34
N GLY A 21 6.23 -5.71 -2.52
CA GLY A 21 5.88 -7.00 -3.07
C GLY A 21 4.92 -7.77 -2.14
N PRO A 22 4.42 -8.93 -2.58
CA PRO A 22 3.46 -9.74 -1.80
C PRO A 22 3.93 -10.12 -0.39
N ARG A 23 5.25 -10.16 -0.21
CA ARG A 23 5.95 -10.48 1.05
C ARG A 23 6.63 -9.27 1.71
N GLY A 24 6.39 -8.05 1.24
CA GLY A 24 7.00 -6.83 1.79
C GLY A 24 8.38 -6.48 1.22
N GLY A 25 8.81 -7.14 0.14
CA GLY A 25 10.04 -6.78 -0.57
C GLY A 25 9.90 -5.46 -1.34
N ASN A 26 11.02 -4.81 -1.64
CA ASN A 26 11.02 -3.59 -2.44
C ASN A 26 10.57 -3.88 -3.89
N VAL A 27 9.64 -3.10 -4.41
CA VAL A 27 9.23 -3.15 -5.82
C VAL A 27 10.01 -2.08 -6.58
N PRO A 28 10.87 -2.44 -7.55
CA PRO A 28 11.51 -1.48 -8.43
C PRO A 28 10.44 -0.69 -9.19
N GLY A 29 10.44 0.64 -9.07
CA GLY A 29 9.40 1.49 -9.66
C GLY A 29 8.03 1.40 -8.97
N GLY A 30 7.95 0.87 -7.74
CA GLY A 30 6.69 0.79 -7.00
C GLY A 30 6.07 2.16 -6.72
N HIS A 31 4.74 2.25 -6.78
CA HIS A 31 4.04 3.51 -6.55
C HIS A 31 4.08 3.94 -5.09
N ASN A 32 3.82 5.24 -4.87
CA ASN A 32 3.54 5.79 -3.56
C ASN A 32 2.12 6.34 -3.57
N ALA A 33 1.33 5.96 -2.58
CA ALA A 33 -0.03 6.44 -2.39
C ALA A 33 -0.07 7.36 -1.18
N THR A 34 -0.88 8.40 -1.23
CA THR A 34 -1.24 9.17 -0.04
C THR A 34 -2.75 9.06 0.08
N ILE A 35 -3.23 8.58 1.23
CA ILE A 35 -4.66 8.41 1.50
C ILE A 35 -5.05 9.21 2.73
N ASP A 36 -6.27 9.73 2.74
CA ASP A 36 -6.86 10.38 3.91
C ASP A 36 -7.75 9.42 4.72
N LYS A 37 -8.26 9.90 5.86
CA LYS A 37 -9.07 9.07 6.76
C LYS A 37 -10.41 8.75 6.09
N GLY A 38 -10.65 7.48 5.82
CA GLY A 38 -11.86 7.00 5.15
C GLY A 38 -11.63 6.64 3.67
N ASP A 39 -10.46 7.01 3.12
CA ASP A 39 -10.10 6.62 1.77
C ASP A 39 -9.72 5.13 1.68
N ARG A 40 -9.83 4.61 0.45
CA ARG A 40 -9.38 3.27 0.08
C ARG A 40 -7.96 3.33 -0.46
N LEU A 41 -7.16 2.33 -0.13
CA LEU A 41 -5.85 2.16 -0.75
C LEU A 41 -6.00 1.94 -2.25
N PRO A 42 -5.26 2.66 -3.10
CA PRO A 42 -5.36 2.49 -4.54
C PRO A 42 -4.88 1.10 -4.99
N PRO A 43 -5.24 0.67 -6.20
CA PRO A 43 -4.66 -0.53 -6.81
C PRO A 43 -3.14 -0.40 -6.93
N THR A 44 -2.43 -1.51 -6.81
CA THR A 44 -0.97 -1.62 -6.98
C THR A 44 -0.61 -1.91 -8.44
N SER A 45 0.63 -1.64 -8.87
CA SER A 45 1.06 -1.88 -10.27
C SER A 45 0.93 -3.34 -10.68
N LYS A 46 1.19 -4.28 -9.75
CA LYS A 46 1.10 -5.72 -10.01
C LYS A 46 0.09 -6.39 -9.09
N PRO A 47 -0.55 -7.48 -9.56
CA PRO A 47 -1.36 -8.34 -8.71
C PRO A 47 -0.56 -8.86 -7.52
N ASN A 48 -1.22 -8.99 -6.36
CA ASN A 48 -0.65 -9.44 -5.08
C ASN A 48 0.38 -8.51 -4.42
N ASN A 49 0.74 -7.39 -5.04
CA ASN A 49 1.49 -6.36 -4.34
C ASN A 49 0.67 -5.79 -3.18
N LYS A 50 1.37 -5.18 -2.23
CA LYS A 50 0.80 -4.67 -0.99
C LYS A 50 1.29 -3.26 -0.73
N TRP A 51 0.63 -2.59 0.19
CA TRP A 51 1.02 -1.28 0.68
C TRP A 51 1.65 -1.42 2.06
N VAL A 52 2.73 -0.70 2.30
CA VAL A 52 3.29 -0.51 3.63
C VAL A 52 3.19 0.96 3.99
N LYS A 53 2.73 1.27 5.19
CA LYS A 53 2.74 2.66 5.66
C LYS A 53 4.19 3.11 5.83
N LYS A 54 4.52 4.25 5.25
CA LYS A 54 5.83 4.89 5.39
C LYS A 54 5.89 5.72 6.66
#